data_AF-A0A6P3Y907-F1
#
_entry.id   AF-A0A6P3Y907-F1
#
_cell.length_a   1.000
_cell.length_b   1.000
_cell.length_c   1.000
_cell.angle_alpha   90.00
_cell.angle_beta   90.00
_cell.angle_gamma   90.00
#
_symmetry.space_group_name_H-M   'P 1'
#
loop_
_entity.id
_entity.type
_entity.pdbx_description
1 polymer ?
#
loop_
_entity_poly.entity_id
_entity_poly.type
_entity_poly.pdbx_seq_one_letter_code
_entity_poly.pdbx_strand_id
1 'polypeptide(L)'
;MKTLTIMYHIICILAVTTTVYSLDSVRLRKFSDDLMKCSEKLGASTTSLTAEVLVCAVEKDGKLLDDNGEYIRDAAVQDLEDFISDLSVLKRAREMLTKCFNDGDQSGFTGREQTMKIATCFVPMVLFFNKPH
;
A
#
# COMPACT_ATOMS: atom_id res chain seq x y z
N MET A 1 -43.18 5.54 10.83
CA MET A 1 -42.26 6.46 10.13
C MET A 1 -40.88 6.52 10.78
N LYS A 2 -40.75 6.86 12.08
CA LYS A 2 -39.45 7.00 12.76
C LYS A 2 -38.53 5.77 12.65
N THR A 3 -39.08 4.56 12.76
CA THR A 3 -38.34 3.29 12.61
C THR A 3 -37.82 3.04 11.20
N LEU A 4 -38.56 3.44 10.17
CA LEU A 4 -38.14 3.32 8.77
C LEU A 4 -36.99 4.29 8.46
N THR A 5 -37.04 5.50 9.01
CA THR A 5 -35.99 6.50 8.86
C THR A 5 -34.68 6.07 9.53
N ILE A 6 -34.76 5.49 10.74
CA ILE A 6 -33.59 4.96 11.45
C ILE A 6 -32.98 3.76 10.69
N MET A 7 -33.81 2.83 10.21
CA MET A 7 -33.34 1.70 9.42
C MET A 7 -32.66 2.14 8.12
N TYR A 8 -33.21 3.14 7.43
CA TYR A 8 -32.61 3.73 6.24
C TYR A 8 -31.23 4.32 6.52
N HIS A 9 -31.06 5.07 7.63
CA HIS A 9 -29.76 5.62 8.00
C HIS A 9 -28.74 4.53 8.31
N ILE A 10 -29.12 3.46 9.02
CA ILE A 10 -28.24 2.33 9.31
C ILE A 10 -27.80 1.64 8.01
N ILE A 11 -28.72 1.43 7.07
CA ILE A 11 -28.41 0.82 5.76
C ILE A 11 -27.47 1.72 4.94
N CYS A 12 -27.71 3.03 4.91
CA CYS A 12 -26.84 3.98 4.22
C CYS A 12 -25.44 4.04 4.84
N ILE A 13 -25.34 4.06 6.17
CA ILE A 13 -24.05 4.05 6.87
C ILE A 13 -23.32 2.73 6.60
N LEU A 14 -24.01 1.59 6.69
CA LEU A 14 -23.41 0.30 6.35
C LEU A 14 -22.92 0.28 4.90
N ALA A 15 -23.74 0.71 3.94
CA ALA A 15 -23.38 0.74 2.53
C ALA A 15 -22.13 1.60 2.26
N VAL A 16 -22.05 2.78 2.87
CA VAL A 16 -20.87 3.65 2.77
C VAL A 16 -19.65 3.01 3.42
N THR A 17 -19.78 2.39 4.59
CA THR A 17 -18.65 1.69 5.23
C THR A 17 -18.21 0.48 4.41
N THR A 18 -19.12 -0.27 3.78
CA THR A 18 -18.74 -1.40 2.93
C THR A 18 -17.98 -0.96 1.68
N THR A 19 -18.25 0.22 1.12
CA THR A 19 -17.48 0.73 -0.03
C THR A 19 -16.10 1.27 0.34
N VAL A 20 -15.88 1.63 1.61
CA VAL A 20 -14.60 2.18 2.10
C VAL A 20 -13.70 1.08 2.69
N TYR A 21 -14.29 0.02 3.26
CA TYR A 21 -13.58 -1.08 3.92
C TYR A 21 -13.61 -2.41 3.15
N SER A 22 -14.27 -2.50 1.99
CA SER A 22 -14.11 -3.66 1.13
C SER A 22 -12.74 -3.62 0.49
N LEU A 23 -11.95 -4.67 0.73
CA LEU A 23 -10.72 -4.98 0.00
C LEU A 23 -10.85 -4.56 -1.48
N ASP A 24 -10.10 -3.53 -1.90
CA ASP A 24 -10.14 -3.06 -3.29
C ASP A 24 -9.34 -4.04 -4.17
N SER A 25 -9.94 -5.20 -4.43
CA SER A 25 -9.38 -6.24 -5.30
C SER A 25 -9.03 -5.72 -6.70
N VAL A 26 -9.68 -4.65 -7.17
CA VAL A 26 -9.37 -4.00 -8.44
C VAL A 26 -8.04 -3.27 -8.34
N ARG A 27 -7.83 -2.48 -7.29
CA ARG A 27 -6.55 -1.81 -7.01
C ARG A 27 -5.42 -2.81 -6.82
N LEU A 28 -5.68 -3.89 -6.10
CA LEU A 28 -4.72 -4.95 -5.83
C LEU A 28 -4.22 -5.64 -7.11
N ARG A 29 -5.15 -5.99 -8.01
CA ARG A 29 -4.82 -6.52 -9.34
C ARG A 29 -4.05 -5.51 -10.19
N LYS A 30 -4.49 -4.24 -10.19
CA LYS A 30 -3.78 -3.18 -10.91
C LYS A 30 -2.33 -3.06 -10.43
N PHE A 31 -2.11 -3.06 -9.12
CA PHE A 31 -0.76 -2.98 -8.55
C PHE A 31 0.08 -4.20 -8.94
N SER A 32 -0.50 -5.40 -8.92
CA SER A 32 0.19 -6.62 -9.40
C SER A 32 0.55 -6.52 -10.90
N ASP A 33 -0.34 -6.01 -11.73
CA ASP A 33 -0.07 -5.78 -13.16
C ASP A 33 1.03 -4.72 -13.36
N ASP A 34 1.02 -3.66 -12.57
CA ASP A 34 2.03 -2.60 -12.63
C ASP A 34 3.40 -3.11 -12.20
N LEU A 35 3.46 -3.96 -11.17
CA LEU A 35 4.67 -4.70 -10.79
C LEU A 35 5.22 -5.54 -11.95
N MET A 36 4.39 -6.36 -12.61
CA MET A 36 4.84 -7.16 -13.75
C MET A 36 5.38 -6.30 -14.88
N LYS A 37 4.64 -5.26 -15.29
CA LYS A 37 5.07 -4.32 -16.35
C LYS A 37 6.36 -3.59 -15.97
N CYS A 38 6.56 -3.27 -14.70
CA CYS A 38 7.78 -2.65 -14.21
C CYS A 38 8.97 -3.61 -14.21
N SER A 39 8.76 -4.87 -13.80
CA SER A 39 9.79 -5.91 -13.92
C SER A 39 10.22 -6.11 -15.37
N GLU A 40 9.27 -6.23 -16.31
CA GLU A 40 9.56 -6.35 -17.74
C GLU A 40 10.33 -5.13 -18.27
N LYS A 41 9.86 -3.91 -17.96
CA LYS A 41 10.50 -2.67 -18.38
C LYS A 41 11.94 -2.56 -17.88
N LEU A 42 12.21 -3.03 -16.66
CA LEU A 42 13.53 -2.95 -16.03
C LEU A 42 14.41 -4.17 -16.32
N GLY A 43 13.91 -5.17 -17.06
CA GLY A 43 14.62 -6.43 -17.29
C GLY A 43 14.89 -7.22 -16.00
N ALA A 44 14.07 -7.01 -14.95
CA ALA A 44 14.21 -7.66 -13.66
C ALA A 44 13.55 -9.04 -13.66
N SER A 45 14.05 -9.94 -12.81
CA SER A 45 13.40 -11.23 -12.60
C SER A 45 12.01 -11.05 -11.99
N THR A 46 11.01 -11.79 -12.50
CA THR A 46 9.67 -11.85 -11.90
C THR A 46 9.64 -12.60 -10.58
N THR A 47 10.71 -13.30 -10.22
CA THR A 47 10.80 -14.12 -9.00
C THR A 47 11.28 -13.35 -7.77
N SER A 48 11.79 -12.13 -7.94
CA SER A 48 12.30 -11.32 -6.84
C SER A 48 11.92 -9.87 -7.02
N LEU A 49 11.20 -9.32 -6.06
CA LEU A 49 10.89 -7.89 -6.03
C LEU A 49 12.15 -7.10 -5.66
N THR A 50 12.54 -6.12 -6.48
CA THR A 50 13.58 -5.14 -6.13
C THR A 50 12.94 -3.81 -5.76
N ALA A 51 13.70 -2.94 -5.10
CA ALA A 51 13.22 -1.63 -4.72
C ALA A 51 12.91 -0.75 -5.94
N GLU A 52 13.66 -0.88 -7.04
CA GLU A 52 13.41 -0.18 -8.30
C GLU A 52 12.10 -0.62 -8.96
N VAL A 53 11.82 -1.92 -8.97
CA VAL A 53 10.55 -2.47 -9.48
C VAL A 53 9.39 -1.97 -8.62
N LEU A 54 9.56 -2.00 -7.29
CA LEU A 54 8.54 -1.51 -6.35
C LEU A 54 8.26 -0.02 -6.57
N VAL A 55 9.28 0.83 -6.63
CA VAL A 55 9.11 2.27 -6.85
C VAL A 55 8.46 2.54 -8.20
N CYS A 56 8.84 1.83 -9.27
CA CYS A 56 8.18 1.96 -10.57
C CYS A 56 6.67 1.63 -10.49
N ALA A 57 6.29 0.58 -9.76
CA ALA A 57 4.88 0.20 -9.62
C ALA A 57 4.10 1.20 -8.76
N VAL A 58 4.73 1.70 -7.68
CA VAL A 58 4.18 2.74 -6.80
C VAL A 58 3.95 4.05 -7.57
N GLU A 59 4.91 4.47 -8.40
CA GLU A 59 4.78 5.64 -9.30
C GLU A 59 3.61 5.47 -10.28
N LYS A 60 3.39 4.26 -10.81
CA LYS A 60 2.27 3.96 -11.72
C LYS A 60 0.91 3.86 -11.01
N ASP A 61 0.87 3.39 -9.77
CA ASP A 61 -0.39 3.32 -9.02
C ASP A 61 -0.96 4.72 -8.81
N GLY A 62 -0.09 5.69 -8.55
CA GLY A 62 -0.40 7.12 -8.45
C GLY A 62 -1.16 7.51 -7.18
N LYS A 63 -1.25 6.60 -6.19
CA LYS A 63 -1.97 6.83 -4.93
C LYS A 63 -1.07 6.89 -3.69
N LEU A 64 0.18 6.46 -3.83
CA LEU A 64 1.08 6.23 -2.70
C LEU A 64 2.17 7.29 -2.57
N LEU A 65 2.37 8.11 -3.60
CA LEU A 65 3.34 9.21 -3.59
C LEU A 65 2.63 10.55 -3.71
N ASP A 66 3.18 11.57 -3.07
CA ASP A 66 2.78 12.96 -3.24
C ASP A 66 3.44 13.60 -4.48
N ASP A 67 3.19 14.90 -4.69
CA ASP A 67 3.71 15.66 -5.82
C ASP A 67 5.25 15.79 -5.81
N ASN A 68 5.90 15.57 -4.66
CA ASN A 68 7.36 15.55 -4.53
C ASN A 68 7.95 14.16 -4.82
N GLY A 69 7.08 13.15 -5.04
CA GLY A 69 7.49 11.76 -5.19
C GLY A 69 7.84 11.09 -3.87
N GLU A 70 7.35 11.61 -2.74
CA GLU A 70 7.55 11.08 -1.40
C GLU A 70 6.34 10.25 -0.95
N TYR A 71 6.57 9.22 -0.13
CA TYR A 71 5.47 8.37 0.34
C TYR A 71 4.44 9.14 1.19
N ILE A 72 3.18 9.04 0.79
CA ILE A 72 2.04 9.43 1.62
C ILE A 72 1.86 8.36 2.70
N ARG A 73 2.27 8.67 3.93
CA ARG A 73 2.35 7.70 5.03
C ARG A 73 1.04 6.98 5.32
N ASP A 74 -0.05 7.73 5.39
CA ASP A 74 -1.37 7.17 5.67
C ASP A 74 -1.82 6.23 4.55
N ALA A 75 -1.53 6.58 3.29
CA ALA A 75 -1.84 5.73 2.14
C ALA A 75 -1.03 4.43 2.15
N ALA A 76 0.26 4.49 2.52
CA ALA A 76 1.11 3.32 2.66
C ALA A 76 0.69 2.39 3.82
N VAL A 77 0.20 2.97 4.93
CA VAL A 77 -0.36 2.19 6.04
C VAL A 77 -1.66 1.52 5.61
N GLN A 78 -2.54 2.23 4.91
CA GLN A 78 -3.77 1.66 4.35
C GLN A 78 -3.47 0.51 3.38
N ASP A 79 -2.42 0.66 2.57
CA ASP A 79 -1.94 -0.38 1.67
C ASP A 79 -1.60 -1.67 2.42
N LEU A 80 -0.86 -1.59 3.55
CA LEU A 80 -0.58 -2.77 4.37
C LEU A 80 -1.87 -3.46 4.87
N GLU A 81 -2.90 -2.70 5.21
CA GLU A 81 -4.21 -3.25 5.58
C GLU A 81 -4.86 -4.00 4.41
N ASP A 82 -4.68 -3.52 3.18
CA ASP A 82 -5.19 -4.16 1.97
C ASP A 82 -4.43 -5.45 1.61
N PHE A 83 -3.14 -5.58 1.96
CA PHE A 83 -2.33 -6.76 1.64
C PHE A 83 -2.24 -7.83 2.75
N ILE A 84 -2.51 -7.47 4.00
CA ILE A 84 -2.32 -8.34 5.17
C ILE A 84 -3.64 -8.59 5.90
N SER A 85 -4.03 -9.86 6.04
CA SER A 85 -5.23 -10.26 6.80
C SER A 85 -4.98 -10.45 8.30
N ASP A 86 -3.82 -10.96 8.66
CA ASP A 86 -3.52 -11.31 10.05
C ASP A 86 -3.19 -10.04 10.85
N LEU A 87 -3.96 -9.76 11.90
CA LEU A 87 -3.82 -8.53 12.69
C LEU A 87 -2.47 -8.44 13.43
N SER A 88 -1.90 -9.57 13.84
CA SER A 88 -0.59 -9.61 14.50
C SER A 88 0.53 -9.32 13.51
N VAL A 89 0.43 -9.88 12.30
CA VAL A 89 1.35 -9.62 11.19
C VAL A 89 1.22 -8.17 10.73
N LEU A 90 -0.01 -7.66 10.61
CA LEU A 90 -0.29 -6.27 10.23
C LEU A 90 0.29 -5.29 11.24
N LYS A 91 0.12 -5.54 12.54
CA LYS A 91 0.73 -4.72 13.60
C LYS A 91 2.25 -4.68 13.44
N ARG A 92 2.89 -5.85 13.28
CA ARG A 92 4.34 -5.94 13.06
C ARG A 92 4.75 -5.18 11.80
N ALA A 93 4.02 -5.35 10.70
CA ALA A 93 4.28 -4.67 9.43
C ALA A 93 4.21 -3.15 9.58
N ARG A 94 3.23 -2.61 10.30
CA ARG A 94 3.16 -1.17 10.59
C ARG A 94 4.34 -0.66 11.40
N GLU A 95 4.80 -1.42 12.40
CA GLU A 95 5.99 -1.07 13.18
C GLU A 95 7.24 -1.02 12.28
N MET A 96 7.40 -1.99 11.38
CA MET A 96 8.52 -2.02 10.42
C MET A 96 8.43 -0.88 9.40
N LEU A 97 7.25 -0.61 8.83
CA LEU A 97 7.05 0.52 7.91
C LEU A 97 7.36 1.85 8.59
N THR A 98 6.89 2.04 9.83
CA THR A 98 7.21 3.22 10.63
C THR A 98 8.71 3.39 10.82
N LYS A 99 9.42 2.28 11.09
CA LYS A 99 10.88 2.30 11.17
C LYS A 99 11.52 2.69 9.83
N CYS A 100 11.07 2.12 8.72
CA CYS A 100 11.58 2.48 7.39
C CYS A 100 11.39 3.97 7.07
N PHE A 101 10.25 4.54 7.44
CA PHE A 101 10.03 5.97 7.29
C PHE A 101 10.96 6.80 8.17
N ASN A 102 11.12 6.45 9.45
CA ASN A 102 12.01 7.17 10.35
C ASN A 102 13.48 7.10 9.88
N ASP A 103 13.93 5.94 9.41
CA ASP A 103 15.27 5.76 8.85
C ASP A 103 15.44 6.58 7.55
N GLY A 104 14.36 6.67 6.75
CA GLY A 104 14.27 7.54 5.58
C GLY A 104 14.40 9.03 5.93
N ASP A 105 13.68 9.51 6.93
CA ASP A 105 13.72 10.91 7.39
C ASP A 105 15.10 11.28 7.95
N GLN A 106 15.67 10.40 8.79
CA GLN A 106 16.99 10.61 9.40
C GLN A 106 18.11 10.66 8.37
N SER A 107 17.89 10.11 7.18
CA SER A 107 18.89 10.10 6.13
C SER A 107 19.13 11.46 5.48
N GLY A 108 18.22 12.43 5.66
CA GLY A 108 18.29 13.76 5.07
C GLY A 108 17.99 13.83 3.58
N PHE A 109 17.69 12.69 2.94
CA PHE A 109 17.24 12.64 1.55
C PHE A 109 15.75 12.98 1.42
N THR A 110 15.36 13.55 0.29
CA THR A 110 13.97 13.94 -0.04
C THR A 110 13.59 13.42 -1.43
N GLY A 111 12.30 13.49 -1.76
CA GLY A 111 11.74 13.09 -3.03
C GLY A 111 12.02 11.63 -3.39
N ARG A 112 12.33 11.40 -4.67
CA ARG A 112 12.57 10.05 -5.21
C ARG A 112 13.70 9.29 -4.51
N GLU A 113 14.73 9.97 -4.03
CA GLU A 113 15.84 9.32 -3.32
C GLU A 113 15.42 8.81 -1.94
N GLN A 114 14.60 9.58 -1.22
CA GLN A 114 13.99 9.15 0.03
C GLN A 114 13.06 7.94 -0.21
N THR A 115 12.22 8.02 -1.24
CA THR A 115 11.32 6.94 -1.64
C THR A 115 12.07 5.65 -1.96
N MET A 116 13.20 5.72 -2.66
CA MET A 116 14.05 4.55 -2.91
C MET A 116 14.61 3.93 -1.63
N LYS A 117 15.05 4.74 -0.68
CA LYS A 117 15.53 4.22 0.61
C LYS A 117 14.43 3.51 1.39
N ILE A 118 13.26 4.13 1.47
CA ILE A 118 12.10 3.55 2.14
C ILE A 118 11.70 2.24 1.44
N ALA A 119 11.63 2.22 0.11
CA ALA A 119 11.31 1.03 -0.67
C ALA A 119 12.31 -0.11 -0.42
N THR A 120 13.60 0.19 -0.33
CA THR A 120 14.65 -0.79 -0.02
C THR A 120 14.44 -1.43 1.36
N CYS A 121 14.07 -0.62 2.35
CA CYS A 121 13.72 -1.12 3.68
C CYS A 121 12.41 -1.93 3.68
N PHE A 122 11.47 -1.59 2.80
CA PHE A 122 10.16 -2.23 2.71
C PHE A 122 10.16 -3.58 1.98
N VAL A 123 10.98 -3.77 0.95
CA VAL A 123 10.97 -4.99 0.11
C VAL A 123 10.92 -6.31 0.92
N PRO A 124 11.71 -6.50 1.99
CA PRO A 124 11.63 -7.71 2.82
C PRO A 124 10.27 -7.96 3.47
N MET A 125 9.46 -6.91 3.65
CA MET A 125 8.12 -6.99 4.25
C MET A 125 7.07 -7.61 3.33
N VAL A 126 7.31 -7.70 2.02
CA VAL A 126 6.35 -8.31 1.07
C VAL A 126 6.05 -9.77 1.39
N LEU A 127 6.97 -10.46 2.10
CA LEU A 127 6.74 -11.81 2.61
C LEU A 127 5.58 -11.92 3.61
N PHE A 128 5.11 -10.80 4.16
CA PHE A 128 3.96 -10.78 5.06
C PHE A 128 2.62 -10.74 4.32
N PHE A 129 2.62 -10.48 3.01
CA PHE A 129 1.40 -10.37 2.23
C PHE A 129 0.79 -11.75 2.03
N ASN A 130 -0.44 -11.90 2.49
CA ASN A 130 -1.11 -13.19 2.57
C ASN A 130 -2.57 -13.16 2.09
N LYS A 131 -3.08 -11.99 1.73
CA LYS A 131 -4.40 -11.88 1.15
C LYS A 131 -4.40 -12.45 -0.27
N PRO A 132 -5.28 -13.41 -0.58
CA PRO A 132 -5.39 -13.94 -1.93
C PRO A 132 -5.83 -12.84 -2.91
N HIS A 133 -5.35 -12.91 -4.15
CA HIS A 133 -5.57 -11.95 -5.24
C HIS A 133 -6.44 -12.54 -6.36
#